data_AF-A0A812U1G9-F1
#
_entry.id   AF-A0A812U1G9-F1
#
_cell.length_a   1.000
_cell.length_b   1.000
_cell.length_c   1.000
_cell.angle_alpha   90.00
_cell.angle_beta   90.00
_cell.angle_gamma   90.00
#
_symmetry.space_group_name_H-M   'P 1'
#
loop_
_entity.id
_entity.type
_entity.pdbx_description
1 polymer ?
#
loop_
_entity_poly.entity_id
_entity_poly.type
_entity_poly.pdbx_seq_one_letter_code
_entity_poly.pdbx_strand_id
1 'polypeptide(L)' 'MEQLLRQKLGRLISDNSLTLQVGVALDAACGLSHLHYASPKVFHRDIKSPNILLDRNGTAKMADFGRGLFG' A
#
# COMPACT_ATOMS: atom_id res chain seq x y z
N MET A 1 10.35 11.55 10.77
CA MET A 1 9.31 10.58 10.34
C MET A 1 9.64 9.95 8.98
N GLU A 2 10.08 10.72 7.99
CA GLU A 2 10.57 10.20 6.69
C GLU A 2 11.73 9.20 6.79
N GLN A 3 12.69 9.42 7.70
CA GLN A 3 13.87 8.55 7.83
C GLN A 3 13.54 7.15 8.34
N LEU A 4 12.51 7.02 9.18
CA LEU A 4 12.02 5.75 9.71
C LEU A 4 11.28 4.94 8.63
N LEU A 5 10.53 5.63 7.76
CA LEU A 5 9.88 5.05 6.58
C LEU A 5 10.88 4.51 5.57
N ARG A 6 11.97 5.25 5.31
CA ARG A 6 13.06 4.82 4.42
C ARG A 6 13.81 3.61 4.96
N GLN A 7 14.11 3.55 6.25
CA GLN A 7 14.70 2.37 6.89
C GLN A 7 13.79 1.14 6.79
N LYS A 8 12.47 1.32 7.00
CA LYS A 8 11.51 0.22 6.95
C LYS A 8 11.34 -0.32 5.52
N LEU A 9 11.30 0.57 4.51
CA LEU A 9 11.28 0.17 3.10
C LEU A 9 12.56 -0.59 2.71
N GLY A 10 13.73 -0.14 3.18
CA GLY A 10 15.01 -0.84 2.98
C GLY A 10 15.01 -2.24 3.59
N ARG A 11 14.35 -2.43 4.74
CA ARG A 11 14.24 -3.74 5.40
C ARG A 11 13.36 -4.74 4.62
N LEU A 12 12.28 -4.27 3.97
CA LEU A 12 11.46 -5.09 3.08
C LEU A 12 12.16 -5.48 1.78
N ILE A 13 13.10 -4.65 1.32
CA ILE A 13 13.92 -4.98 0.14
C ILE A 13 15.05 -5.95 0.52
N SER A 14 15.56 -5.89 1.76
CA SER A 14 16.63 -6.79 2.22
C SER A 14 16.16 -8.18 2.66
N ASP A 15 14.94 -8.29 3.21
CA ASP A 15 14.31 -9.59 3.45
C ASP A 15 13.61 -10.03 2.15
N ASN A 16 14.31 -10.81 1.33
CA ASN A 16 13.80 -11.44 0.10
C ASN A 16 12.71 -12.51 0.37
N SER A 17 11.94 -12.36 1.44
CA SER A 17 10.86 -13.24 1.84
C SER A 17 9.69 -13.04 0.88
N LEU A 18 9.59 -13.92 -0.11
CA LEU A 18 8.48 -14.01 -1.05
C LEU A 18 7.13 -14.03 -0.31
N THR A 19 7.06 -14.67 0.85
CA THR A 19 5.86 -14.73 1.69
C THR A 19 5.42 -13.33 2.14
N LEU A 20 6.36 -12.50 2.58
CA LEU A 20 6.06 -11.12 2.98
C LEU A 20 5.60 -10.31 1.76
N GLN A 21 6.30 -10.42 0.62
CA GLN A 21 5.95 -9.69 -0.60
C GLN A 21 4.55 -10.05 -1.12
N VAL A 22 4.19 -11.33 -1.10
CA VAL A 22 2.86 -11.81 -1.49
C VAL A 22 1.78 -11.27 -0.53
N GLY A 23 2.05 -11.26 0.78
CA GLY A 23 1.13 -10.68 1.77
C GLY A 23 0.86 -9.20 1.52
N VAL A 24 1.92 -8.42 1.27
CA VAL A 24 1.80 -6.98 0.97
C VAL A 24 1.02 -6.73 -0.34
N ALA A 25 1.28 -7.53 -1.37
CA ALA A 25 0.55 -7.43 -2.64
C ALA A 25 -0.94 -7.77 -2.49
N LEU A 26 -1.25 -8.81 -1.69
CA LEU A 26 -2.63 -9.22 -1.39
C LEU A 26 -3.39 -8.11 -0.65
N ASP A 27 -2.79 -7.55 0.40
CA ASP A 27 -3.39 -6.46 1.18
C ASP A 27 -3.65 -5.22 0.30
N ALA A 28 -2.71 -4.87 -0.58
CA ALA A 28 -2.88 -3.76 -1.53
C ALA A 28 -4.02 -4.03 -2.54
N ALA A 29 -4.11 -5.25 -3.08
CA ALA A 29 -5.19 -5.64 -4.00
C ALA A 29 -6.56 -5.62 -3.32
N CYS A 30 -6.66 -6.09 -2.07
CA CYS A 30 -7.88 -6.02 -1.27
C CYS A 30 -8.33 -4.57 -1.05
N GLY A 31 -7.40 -3.69 -0.66
CA GLY A 31 -7.70 -2.27 -0.51
C GLY A 31 -8.16 -1.62 -1.82
N LEU A 32 -7.55 -1.98 -2.96
CA LEU A 32 -7.93 -1.44 -4.26
C LEU A 32 -9.32 -1.90 -4.68
N SER A 33 -9.63 -3.18 -4.49
CA SER A 33 -10.96 -3.74 -4.71
C SER A 33 -12.00 -2.96 -3.90
N HIS A 34 -11.73 -2.73 -2.61
CA HIS A 34 -12.64 -1.99 -1.72
C HIS A 34 -12.97 -0.58 -2.26
N LEU A 35 -11.97 0.16 -2.76
CA LEU A 35 -12.17 1.49 -3.34
C LEU A 35 -12.99 1.45 -4.65
N HIS A 36 -12.79 0.43 -5.47
CA HIS A 36 -13.52 0.26 -6.74
C HIS A 36 -14.98 -0.14 -6.54
N TYR A 37 -15.30 -0.78 -5.42
CA TYR A 37 -16.68 -1.13 -5.03
C TYR A 37 -17.39 -0.03 -4.21
N ALA A 38 -16.67 1.01 -3.78
CA ALA A 38 -17.27 2.14 -3.06
C ALA A 38 -18.24 2.93 -3.96
N SER A 39 -19.19 3.63 -3.34
CA SER A 39 -20.10 4.56 -4.01
C SER A 39 -20.06 5.92 -3.30
N PRO A 40 -19.55 6.98 -3.95
CA PRO A 40 -19.00 7.02 -5.31
C PRO A 40 -17.70 6.20 -5.44
N LYS A 41 -17.41 5.73 -6.65
CA LYS A 41 -16.20 4.94 -6.92
C LYS A 41 -14.97 5.81 -6.71
N VAL A 42 -13.96 5.25 -6.05
CA VAL A 42 -12.68 5.95 -5.82
C VAL A 42 -11.60 5.28 -6.66
N PHE A 43 -10.98 6.05 -7.55
CA PHE A 43 -9.82 5.60 -8.33
C PHE A 43 -8.54 6.13 -7.71
N HIS A 44 -7.69 5.28 -7.13
CA HIS A 44 -6.44 5.70 -6.46
C HIS A 44 -5.43 6.37 -7.42
N ARG A 45 -5.30 5.84 -8.65
CA ARG A 45 -4.51 6.40 -9.79
C ARG A 45 -3.00 6.58 -9.57
N ASP A 46 -2.46 6.32 -8.38
CA ASP A 46 -1.03 6.43 -8.09
C ASP A 46 -0.55 5.25 -7.23
N ILE A 47 -0.80 4.03 -7.72
CA ILE A 47 -0.39 2.80 -7.06
C ILE A 47 1.10 2.57 -7.31
N LYS A 48 1.91 2.77 -6.27
CA LYS A 48 3.36 2.56 -6.26
C LYS A 48 3.82 2.15 -4.88
N SER A 49 4.93 1.44 -4.77
CA SER A 49 5.45 0.94 -3.48
C SER A 49 5.59 2.00 -2.38
N PRO A 50 5.99 3.27 -2.67
CA PRO A 50 6.01 4.34 -1.67
C PRO A 50 4.64 4.68 -1.05
N ASN A 51 3.54 4.38 -1.75
CA ASN A 51 2.17 4.65 -1.33
C ASN A 51 1.52 3.44 -0.64
N ILE A 52 2.29 2.37 -0.39
CA ILE A 52 1.86 1.19 0.37
C ILE A 52 2.63 1.19 1.68
N LEU A 53 1.96 1.56 2.77
CA LEU A 53 2.54 1.66 4.10
C LEU A 53 2.37 0.36 4.87
N LEU A 54 3.35 0.02 5.71
CA LEU A 54 3.28 -1.16 6.57
C LEU A 54 3.22 -0.77 8.03
N ASP A 55 2.18 -1.25 8.70
CA ASP A 55 1.99 -1.00 10.12
C ASP A 55 2.95 -1.87 10.99
N ARG A 56 2.71 -1.88 12.31
CA ARG A 56 3.56 -2.63 13.25
C ARG A 56 3.37 -4.14 13.15
N ASN A 57 2.27 -4.59 12.57
CA ASN A 57 1.89 -6.00 12.44
C ASN A 57 2.26 -6.56 11.06
N GLY A 58 2.83 -5.75 10.17
CA GLY A 58 3.18 -6.16 8.81
C GLY A 58 2.00 -6.10 7.83
N THR A 59 0.87 -5.53 8.24
CA THR A 59 -0.28 -5.33 7.35
C THR A 59 -0.06 -4.13 6.45
N ALA A 60 -0.31 -4.30 5.15
CA ALA A 60 -0.16 -3.24 4.17
C ALA A 60 -1.43 -2.36 4.11
N LYS A 61 -1.23 -1.05 4.01
CA LYS A 61 -2.29 -0.05 3.90
C LYS A 61 -1.96 0.92 2.79
N MET A 62 -2.93 1.19 1.91
CA MET A 62 -2.75 2.23 0.90
C MET A 62 -2.79 3.62 1.55
N ALA A 63 -1.89 4.49 1.08
CA ALA A 63 -1.79 5.88 1.46
C ALA A 63 -1.78 6.78 0.21
N ASP A 64 -1.80 8.08 0.45
CA ASP A 64 -1.75 9.13 -0.59
C ASP A 64 -2.88 9.02 -1.63
N PHE A 65 -4.10 9.36 -1.19
CA PHE A 65 -5.28 9.48 -2.04
C PHE A 65 -5.35 10.85 -2.75
N GLY A 66 -4.29 11.66 -2.70
CA GLY A 66 -4.31 13.07 -3.13
C GLY A 66 -4.59 13.30 -4.62
N ARG A 67 -4.53 12.25 -5.45
CA ARG A 67 -4.89 12.27 -6.88
C ARG A 67 -6.17 11.50 -7.21
N GLY A 68 -6.89 11.04 -6.18
CA GLY A 68 -8.11 10.26 -6.34
C GLY A 68 -9.23 11.13 -6.91
N LEU A 69 -9.73 10.77 -8.08
CA LEU A 69 -10.95 11.35 -8.63
C LEU A 69 -12.15 10.48 -8.24
N PHE A 70 -13.21 11.14 -7.79
CA PHE A 70 -14.53 10.54 -7.66
C PHE A 70 -15.13 10.36 -9.07
N GLY A 71 -15.59 9.15 -9.37
CA GLY A 71 -16.29 8.83 -10.62
C GLY A 71 -17.80 8.81 -10.45
#